data_AF-A0A4P9W1M9-F1
#
_entry.id   AF-A0A4P9W1M9-F1
#
_cell.length_a   1.000
_cell.length_b   1.000
_cell.length_c   1.000
_cell.angle_alpha   90.00
_cell.angle_beta   90.00
_cell.angle_gamma   90.00
#
_symmetry.space_group_name_H-M   'P 1'
#
loop_
_entity.id
_entity.type
_entity.pdbx_description
1 polymer ?
#
loop_
_entity_poly.entity_id
_entity_poly.type
_entity_poly.pdbx_seq_one_letter_code
_entity_poly.pdbx_strand_id
1 'polypeptide(L)'
;MDRVYLPRADRLLTAWIPLGRVTTSDGAMTVAVGSHRSAPFAALRSSYGRTKPADGTRGGWIADDPNDIETLHGTGKIEWASADFEPGDVCVLGVDLLHMTSNNTTDRWRISCDTRWLPVGSRSPFY
;
A
#
# COMPACT_ATOMS: atom_id res chain seq x y z
N MET A 1 1.04 0.21 -3.40
CA MET A 1 -0.23 0.51 -4.09
C MET A 1 -0.86 -0.80 -4.52
N ASP A 2 -2.14 -1.05 -4.21
CA ASP A 2 -2.77 -2.35 -4.49
C ASP A 2 -3.14 -2.56 -5.96
N ARG A 3 -3.07 -1.51 -6.80
CA ARG A 3 -3.36 -1.57 -8.24
C ARG A 3 -2.63 -2.71 -8.97
N VAL A 4 -1.44 -3.10 -8.53
CA VAL A 4 -0.66 -4.21 -9.13
C VAL A 4 -1.33 -5.58 -9.03
N TYR A 5 -2.19 -5.78 -8.02
CA TYR A 5 -2.91 -7.03 -7.84
C TYR A 5 -4.28 -7.02 -8.52
N LEU A 6 -4.90 -5.85 -8.62
CA LEU A 6 -6.26 -5.67 -9.14
C LEU A 6 -6.32 -4.47 -10.11
N PRO A 7 -5.71 -4.57 -11.30
CA PRO A 7 -5.43 -3.42 -12.17
C PRO A 7 -6.65 -2.76 -12.78
N ARG A 8 -7.81 -3.44 -12.76
CA ARG A 8 -9.10 -2.96 -13.30
C ARG A 8 -10.07 -2.47 -12.20
N ALA A 9 -9.61 -2.42 -10.96
CA ALA A 9 -10.45 -2.12 -9.80
C ALA A 9 -10.36 -0.64 -9.40
N ASP A 10 -11.25 0.19 -9.94
CA ASP A 10 -11.19 1.64 -9.73
C ASP A 10 -11.73 2.11 -8.36
N ARG A 11 -12.54 1.27 -7.70
CA ARG A 11 -13.17 1.57 -6.40
C ARG A 11 -12.79 0.58 -5.30
N LEU A 12 -11.59 0.03 -5.41
CA LEU A 12 -11.05 -0.91 -4.43
C LEU A 12 -10.62 -0.19 -3.16
N LEU A 13 -11.04 -0.74 -2.02
CA LEU A 13 -10.51 -0.39 -0.71
C LEU A 13 -9.75 -1.57 -0.12
N THR A 14 -8.60 -1.29 0.48
CA THR A 14 -7.86 -2.25 1.30
C THR A 14 -8.10 -1.92 2.76
N ALA A 15 -8.53 -2.90 3.54
CA ALA A 15 -8.60 -2.79 4.99
C ALA A 15 -7.45 -3.59 5.59
N TRP A 16 -6.47 -2.88 6.15
CA TRP A 16 -5.39 -3.47 6.92
C TRP A 16 -5.76 -3.45 8.41
N ILE A 17 -5.66 -4.62 9.04
CA ILE A 17 -6.15 -4.87 10.40
C ILE A 17 -5.02 -5.52 11.20
N PRO A 18 -4.54 -4.89 12.28
CA PRO A 18 -3.58 -5.52 13.18
C PRO A 18 -4.30 -6.57 14.05
N LEU A 19 -3.69 -7.75 14.21
CA LEU A 19 -4.25 -8.83 15.06
C LEU A 19 -3.76 -8.76 16.51
N GLY A 20 -2.91 -7.79 16.81
CA GLY A 20 -2.43 -7.42 18.13
C GLY A 20 -2.03 -5.94 18.13
N ARG A 21 -1.50 -5.43 19.24
CA ARG A 21 -0.94 -4.08 19.26
C ARG A 21 0.24 -3.99 18.27
N VAL A 22 0.30 -2.91 17.49
CA VAL A 22 1.38 -2.64 16.54
C VAL A 22 1.81 -1.19 16.67
N THR A 23 3.01 -0.96 17.19
CA THR A 23 3.65 0.35 17.21
C THR A 23 4.37 0.63 15.90
N THR A 24 4.73 1.88 15.66
CA THR A 24 5.59 2.28 14.53
C THR A 24 6.90 1.48 14.45
N SER A 25 7.49 1.10 15.59
CA SER A 25 8.69 0.24 15.65
C SER A 25 8.43 -1.24 15.34
N ASP A 26 7.18 -1.71 15.48
CA ASP A 26 6.78 -3.08 15.15
C ASP A 26 6.56 -3.29 13.64
N GLY A 27 6.77 -2.25 12.83
CA GLY A 27 6.54 -2.30 11.39
C GLY A 27 5.10 -1.94 11.01
N ALA A 28 4.54 -0.88 11.60
CA ALA A 28 3.18 -0.42 11.36
C ALA A 28 2.92 0.01 9.89
N MET A 29 1.64 0.06 9.52
CA MET A 29 1.22 0.60 8.22
C MET A 29 1.70 2.05 8.08
N THR A 30 2.36 2.34 6.97
CA THR A 30 2.95 3.64 6.66
C THR A 30 2.47 4.09 5.28
N VAL A 31 2.01 5.32 5.16
CA VAL A 31 1.42 5.86 3.93
C VAL A 31 2.13 7.12 3.48
N ALA A 32 2.22 7.33 2.17
CA ALA A 32 2.66 8.59 1.60
C ALA A 32 1.46 9.55 1.54
N VAL A 33 1.50 10.62 2.35
CA VAL A 33 0.39 11.54 2.52
C VAL A 33 -0.01 12.16 1.18
N GLY A 34 -1.29 12.05 0.83
CA GLY A 34 -1.84 12.63 -0.40
C GLY A 34 -1.39 11.99 -1.72
N SER A 35 -0.58 10.92 -1.70
CA SER A 35 -0.01 10.30 -2.91
C SER A 35 -1.04 9.72 -3.88
N HIS A 36 -2.28 9.51 -3.44
CA HIS A 36 -3.39 9.01 -4.26
C HIS A 36 -3.98 10.09 -5.17
N ARG A 37 -3.69 11.38 -4.91
CA ARG A 37 -4.30 12.51 -5.63
C ARG A 37 -3.31 13.59 -6.06
N SER A 38 -2.12 13.65 -5.47
CA SER A 38 -1.15 14.71 -5.76
C SER A 38 -0.56 14.57 -7.17
N ALA A 39 -0.27 15.70 -7.82
CA ALA A 39 0.29 15.75 -9.17
C ALA A 39 1.66 15.06 -9.31
N PRO A 40 2.60 15.18 -8.35
CA PRO A 40 3.91 14.54 -8.48
C PRO A 40 3.85 13.00 -8.58
N PHE A 41 2.80 12.38 -8.04
CA PHE A 41 2.61 10.94 -8.09
C PHE A 41 1.79 10.47 -9.31
N ALA A 42 1.35 11.38 -10.19
CA ALA A 42 0.49 11.03 -11.31
C ALA A 42 1.15 10.05 -12.30
N ALA A 43 2.44 10.25 -12.59
CA ALA A 43 3.21 9.35 -13.47
C ALA A 43 3.38 7.96 -12.85
N LEU A 44 3.62 7.88 -11.53
CA LEU A 44 3.69 6.61 -10.82
C LEU A 44 2.35 5.89 -10.85
N ARG A 45 1.23 6.57 -10.52
CA ARG A 45 -0.11 5.97 -10.56
C ARG A 45 -0.50 5.48 -11.96
N SER A 46 -0.09 6.18 -13.02
CA SER A 46 -0.47 5.84 -14.40
C SER A 46 0.37 4.70 -15.01
N SER A 47 1.58 4.46 -14.48
CA SER A 47 2.50 3.42 -14.95
C SER A 47 2.45 2.15 -14.10
N TYR A 48 2.24 2.29 -12.79
CA TYR A 48 2.35 1.17 -11.85
C TYR A 48 1.17 0.20 -11.91
N GLY A 49 1.46 -1.10 -11.82
CA GLY A 49 0.46 -2.16 -11.84
C GLY A 49 -0.08 -2.55 -13.23
N ARG A 50 0.47 -2.00 -14.32
CA ARG A 50 0.09 -2.38 -15.69
C ARG A 50 0.80 -3.62 -16.22
N THR A 51 1.90 -4.02 -15.60
CA THR A 51 2.71 -5.19 -15.98
C THR A 51 3.09 -5.98 -14.73
N LYS A 52 2.39 -7.08 -14.46
CA LYS A 52 2.82 -8.05 -13.45
C LYS A 52 3.61 -9.17 -14.15
N PRO A 53 4.76 -9.62 -13.62
CA PRO A 53 5.34 -10.89 -14.02
C PRO A 53 4.34 -12.02 -13.75
N ALA A 54 4.06 -12.84 -14.77
CA ALA A 54 2.97 -13.82 -14.77
C ALA A 54 3.17 -14.98 -13.78
N ASP A 55 4.37 -15.14 -13.24
CA ASP A 55 4.82 -16.30 -12.45
C ASP A 55 4.72 -16.12 -10.93
N GLY A 56 4.37 -14.91 -10.46
CA GLY A 56 4.24 -14.63 -9.03
C GLY A 56 5.56 -14.60 -8.25
N THR A 57 6.71 -14.58 -8.93
CA THR A 57 8.04 -14.67 -8.30
C THR A 57 8.60 -13.31 -7.86
N ARG A 58 8.06 -12.21 -8.41
CA ARG A 58 8.34 -10.85 -7.94
C ARG A 58 7.11 -10.28 -7.26
N GLY A 59 7.27 -9.89 -6.00
CA GLY A 59 6.22 -9.16 -5.28
C GLY A 59 5.91 -7.85 -6.00
N GLY A 60 4.65 -7.40 -5.89
CA GLY A 60 4.20 -6.12 -6.44
C GLY A 60 4.74 -4.94 -5.64
N TRP A 61 6.06 -4.87 -5.45
CA TRP A 61 6.77 -3.78 -4.80
C TRP A 61 7.10 -2.71 -5.85
N ILE A 62 7.06 -1.43 -5.44
CA ILE A 62 7.44 -0.31 -6.32
C ILE A 62 8.96 -0.17 -6.34
N ALA A 63 9.56 -0.27 -5.16
CA ALA A 63 10.99 -0.29 -4.92
C ALA A 63 11.26 -1.12 -3.66
N ASP A 64 12.49 -1.62 -3.53
CA ASP A 64 12.94 -2.31 -2.31
C ASP A 64 13.27 -1.30 -1.19
N ASP A 65 13.81 -0.12 -1.56
CA ASP A 65 14.03 1.02 -0.66
C ASP A 65 13.02 2.13 -0.97
N PRO A 66 12.22 2.60 0.01
CA PRO A 66 11.28 3.70 -0.20
C PRO A 66 11.95 5.03 -0.62
N ASN A 67 13.23 5.23 -0.30
CA ASN A 67 13.98 6.43 -0.71
C ASN A 67 14.24 6.47 -2.22
N ASP A 68 14.25 5.32 -2.88
CA ASP A 68 14.46 5.24 -4.32
C ASP A 68 13.25 5.75 -5.11
N ILE A 69 12.05 5.78 -4.50
CA ILE A 69 10.80 6.18 -5.17
C ILE A 69 10.87 7.64 -5.64
N GLU A 70 11.53 8.51 -4.87
CA GLU A 70 11.69 9.93 -5.22
C GLU A 70 12.47 10.07 -6.54
N THR A 71 13.60 9.37 -6.63
CA THR A 71 14.52 9.43 -7.76
C THR A 71 13.97 8.67 -8.97
N LEU A 72 13.47 7.45 -8.77
CA LEU A 72 12.98 6.57 -9.83
C LEU A 72 11.71 7.09 -10.50
N HIS A 73 10.87 7.82 -9.77
CA HIS A 73 9.56 8.24 -10.23
C HIS A 73 9.34 9.75 -10.24
N GLY A 74 10.34 10.55 -9.86
CA GLY A 74 10.26 12.01 -9.88
C GLY A 74 9.13 12.55 -9.00
N THR A 75 8.79 11.86 -7.93
CA THR A 75 7.66 12.21 -7.05
C THR A 75 7.94 13.43 -6.17
N GLY A 76 9.19 13.88 -6.13
CA GLY A 76 9.65 14.85 -5.14
C GLY A 76 9.70 14.23 -3.74
N LYS A 77 9.90 15.07 -2.72
CA LYS A 77 9.98 14.60 -1.34
C LYS A 77 8.67 13.92 -0.90
N ILE A 78 8.77 12.70 -0.39
CA ILE A 78 7.62 11.95 0.12
C ILE A 78 7.43 12.24 1.60
N GLU A 79 6.22 12.69 1.97
CA GLU A 79 5.81 12.77 3.37
C GLU A 79 5.22 11.42 3.80
N TRP A 80 6.01 10.65 4.54
CA TRP A 80 5.56 9.40 5.14
C TRP A 80 4.89 9.64 6.49
N ALA A 81 3.71 9.07 6.69
CA ALA A 81 2.98 9.11 7.94
C ALA A 81 2.59 7.70 8.40
N SER A 82 2.64 7.48 9.71
CA SER A 82 2.22 6.25 10.37
C SER A 82 1.64 6.59 11.75
N ALA A 83 1.10 5.58 12.42
CA ALA A 83 0.56 5.67 13.77
C ALA A 83 0.80 4.35 14.50
N ASP A 84 0.70 4.38 15.83
CA ASP A 84 0.52 3.17 16.61
C ASP A 84 -0.93 2.71 16.51
N PHE A 85 -1.15 1.39 16.49
CA PHE A 85 -2.46 0.76 16.37
C PHE A 85 -2.70 -0.22 17.52
N GLU A 86 -3.92 -0.21 18.04
CA GLU A 86 -4.42 -1.15 19.05
C GLU A 86 -5.31 -2.23 18.42
N PRO A 87 -5.54 -3.36 19.12
CA PRO A 87 -6.56 -4.32 18.71
C PRO A 87 -7.93 -3.65 18.53
N GLY A 88 -8.51 -3.80 17.35
CA GLY A 88 -9.80 -3.19 16.98
C GLY A 88 -9.67 -2.01 16.02
N ASP A 89 -8.48 -1.43 15.87
CA ASP A 89 -8.22 -0.40 14.87
C ASP A 89 -8.20 -0.97 13.46
N VAL A 90 -8.49 -0.13 12.47
CA VAL A 90 -8.44 -0.47 11.04
C VAL A 90 -7.84 0.68 10.25
N CYS A 91 -6.89 0.36 9.36
CA CYS A 91 -6.38 1.32 8.37
C CYS A 91 -6.99 1.02 7.00
N VAL A 92 -7.77 1.97 6.47
CA VAL A 92 -8.42 1.82 5.16
C VAL A 92 -7.69 2.64 4.10
N LEU A 93 -7.29 1.99 3.02
CA LEU A 93 -6.46 2.54 1.96
C LEU A 93 -7.20 2.48 0.63
N GLY A 94 -7.12 3.56 -0.15
CA GLY A 94 -7.55 3.54 -1.56
C GLY A 94 -6.50 2.87 -2.46
N VAL A 95 -6.94 2.32 -3.59
CA VAL A 95 -6.10 1.56 -4.55
C VAL A 95 -4.80 2.25 -4.98
N ASP A 96 -4.86 3.58 -5.10
CA ASP A 96 -3.76 4.44 -5.57
C ASP A 96 -2.92 5.05 -4.45
N LEU A 97 -3.27 4.80 -3.19
CA LEU A 97 -2.47 5.27 -2.06
C LEU A 97 -1.17 4.47 -2.01
N LEU A 98 -0.05 5.18 -2.06
CA LEU A 98 1.26 4.61 -1.86
C LEU A 98 1.41 4.33 -0.38
N HIS A 99 1.75 3.09 -0.08
CA HIS A 99 1.84 2.58 1.27
C HIS A 99 2.87 1.45 1.31
N MET A 100 3.38 1.22 2.51
CA MET A 100 4.29 0.14 2.87
C MET A 100 4.07 -0.22 4.33
N THR A 101 4.68 -1.31 4.80
CA THR A 101 4.91 -1.49 6.24
C THR A 101 6.37 -1.24 6.52
N SER A 102 6.69 -0.52 7.60
CA SER A 102 8.07 -0.31 8.01
C SER A 102 8.71 -1.63 8.47
N ASN A 103 10.05 -1.63 8.56
CA ASN A 103 10.77 -2.75 9.15
C ASN A 103 10.39 -2.90 10.63
N ASN A 104 10.17 -4.14 11.06
CA ASN A 104 10.05 -4.44 12.48
C ASN A 104 11.46 -4.46 13.08
N THR A 105 11.75 -3.50 13.97
CA THR A 105 13.05 -3.38 14.64
C THR A 105 13.01 -3.89 16.08
N THR A 106 11.98 -4.66 16.43
CA THR A 106 11.79 -5.25 17.76
C THR A 106 12.04 -6.76 17.72
N ASP A 107 11.94 -7.40 18.88
CA ASP A 107 12.02 -8.84 19.08
C ASP A 107 10.65 -9.54 19.09
N ARG A 108 9.59 -8.83 18.69
CA ARG A 108 8.20 -9.32 18.73
C ARG A 108 7.68 -9.63 17.35
N TRP A 109 6.78 -10.60 17.26
CA TRP A 109 6.02 -10.86 16.03
C TRP A 109 4.98 -9.77 15.80
N ARG A 110 4.97 -9.19 14.60
CA ARG A 110 3.86 -8.36 14.11
C ARG A 110 2.95 -9.21 13.25
N ILE A 111 1.70 -9.35 13.66
CA ILE A 111 0.69 -10.11 12.92
C ILE A 111 -0.44 -9.17 12.50
N SER A 112 -0.75 -9.19 11.21
CA SER A 112 -1.79 -8.35 10.60
C SER A 112 -2.50 -9.12 9.48
N CYS A 113 -3.70 -8.68 9.13
CA CYS A 113 -4.48 -9.19 8.01
C CYS A 113 -4.89 -8.02 7.10
N ASP A 114 -4.79 -8.21 5.79
CA ASP A 114 -5.28 -7.29 4.78
C ASP A 114 -6.37 -7.93 3.91
N THR A 115 -7.51 -7.24 3.81
CA THR A 115 -8.63 -7.65 2.97
C THR A 115 -8.94 -6.57 1.94
N ARG A 116 -9.52 -6.97 0.79
CA ARG A 116 -9.89 -6.05 -0.28
C ARG A 116 -11.40 -6.05 -0.49
N TRP A 117 -11.95 -4.86 -0.65
CA TRP A 117 -13.38 -4.61 -0.75
C TRP A 117 -13.72 -3.83 -2.00
N LEU A 118 -14.80 -4.23 -2.65
CA LEU A 118 -15.35 -3.59 -3.84
C LEU A 118 -16.84 -3.31 -3.59
N PRO A 119 -17.38 -2.19 -4.10
CA PRO A 119 -18.82 -1.97 -4.13
C PRO A 119 -19.53 -3.11 -4.85
N VAL A 120 -20.70 -3.49 -4.34
CA VAL A 120 -21.61 -4.42 -5.04
C VAL A 120 -21.90 -3.88 -6.45
N GLY A 121 -21.86 -4.76 -7.45
CA GLY A 121 -22.06 -4.38 -8.86
C GLY A 121 -20.81 -3.86 -9.56
N SER A 122 -19.67 -3.73 -8.87
CA SER A 122 -18.39 -3.47 -9.54
C SER A 122 -18.03 -4.65 -10.44
N ARG A 123 -17.46 -4.36 -11.62
CA ARG A 123 -16.92 -5.40 -12.49
C ARG A 123 -15.87 -6.21 -11.73
N SER A 124 -15.89 -7.54 -11.91
CA SER A 124 -14.89 -8.38 -11.28
C SER A 124 -13.49 -7.94 -11.72
N PRO A 125 -12.55 -7.74 -10.80
CA PRO A 125 -11.18 -7.39 -11.17
C PRO A 125 -10.48 -8.55 -11.90
N PHE A 126 -11.05 -9.76 -11.83
CA PHE A 126 -10.52 -10.96 -12.47
C PHE A 126 -11.20 -11.31 -13.82
N TYR A 127 -12.30 -10.64 -14.19
CA TYR A 127 -13.08 -10.94 -15.42
C TYR A 127 -13.51 -9.65 -16.20
#